data_AF-A0A2X1PKP3-F1
#
_entry.id   AF-A0A2X1PKP3-F1
#
_cell.length_a   1.000
_cell.length_b   1.000
_cell.length_c   1.000
_cell.angle_alpha   90.00
_cell.angle_beta   90.00
_cell.angle_gamma   90.00
#
_symmetry.space_group_name_H-M   'P 1'
#
loop_
_entity.id
_entity.type
_entity.pdbx_description
1 polymer ?
#
loop_
_entity_poly.entity_id
_entity_poly.type
_entity_poly.pdbx_seq_one_letter_code
_entity_poly.pdbx_strand_id
1 'polypeptide(L)' 'MVTGRYAENAAFNPSLPALQTALNFAYLNDKKLSDIERIVMAEKALKLSHKTMAETLLSTINFSRIRVLFLCKYETRVQ' A
#
# COMPACT_ATOMS: atom_id res chain seq x y z
N MET A 1 -2.72 -5.38 13.71
CA MET A 1 -2.81 -5.21 12.24
C MET A 1 -2.93 -3.72 11.96
N VAL A 2 -2.11 -3.17 11.06
CA VAL A 2 -2.20 -1.76 10.63
C VAL A 2 -2.71 -1.72 9.20
N THR A 3 -3.61 -0.79 8.89
CA THR A 3 -4.20 -0.65 7.57
C THR A 3 -4.16 0.81 7.12
N GLY A 4 -3.95 1.01 5.83
CA GLY A 4 -4.08 2.31 5.17
C GLY A 4 -5.01 2.20 3.98
N ARG A 5 -5.59 3.33 3.59
CA ARG A 5 -6.45 3.43 2.40
C ARG A 5 -5.87 4.46 1.46
N TYR A 6 -6.10 4.27 0.17
CA TYR A 6 -5.79 5.29 -0.80
C TYR A 6 -6.69 6.50 -0.57
N ALA A 7 -6.09 7.68 -0.44
CA ALA A 7 -6.80 8.95 -0.36
C ALA A 7 -6.41 9.79 -1.58
N GLU A 8 -7.30 9.82 -2.56
CA GLU A 8 -7.13 10.60 -3.78
C GLU A 8 -7.35 12.09 -3.49
N ASN A 9 -6.50 12.93 -4.07
CA ASN A 9 -6.65 14.37 -4.05
C ASN A 9 -7.25 14.85 -5.37
N ALA A 10 -8.17 15.82 -5.32
CA ALA A 10 -8.84 16.35 -6.51
C ALA A 10 -7.87 17.03 -7.51
N ALA A 11 -6.74 17.57 -7.04
CA ALA A 11 -5.68 18.10 -7.90
C ALA A 11 -4.73 17.02 -8.43
N PHE A 12 -5.06 15.73 -8.23
CA PHE A 12 -4.23 14.54 -8.37
C PHE A 12 -3.02 14.51 -7.43
N ASN A 13 -2.31 15.62 -7.29
CA ASN A 13 -1.22 15.80 -6.33
C ASN A 13 -1.58 16.84 -5.27
N PRO A 14 -1.33 16.58 -3.97
CA PRO A 14 -0.72 15.38 -3.40
C PRO A 14 -1.77 14.31 -3.00
N SER A 15 -1.92 13.25 -3.80
CA SER A 15 -2.66 12.04 -3.36
C SER A 15 -1.80 11.20 -2.42
N LEU A 16 -2.44 10.49 -1.49
CA LEU A 16 -1.75 9.60 -0.53
C LEU A 16 -1.99 8.12 -0.87
N PRO A 17 -0.97 7.40 -1.37
CA PRO A 17 -1.00 5.95 -1.55
C PRO A 17 -1.38 5.20 -0.26
N ALA A 18 -2.09 4.08 -0.43
CA ALA A 18 -2.56 3.27 0.69
C ALA A 18 -1.41 2.76 1.59
N LEU A 19 -0.29 2.36 0.98
CA LEU A 19 0.90 1.90 1.70
C LEU A 19 1.49 3.02 2.57
N GLN A 20 1.62 4.24 2.04
CA GLN A 20 2.13 5.38 2.80
C GLN A 20 1.22 5.71 3.99
N THR A 21 -0.09 5.70 3.79
CA THR A 21 -1.05 5.92 4.89
C THR A 21 -0.90 4.86 5.99
N ALA A 22 -0.71 3.58 5.62
CA ALA A 22 -0.49 2.51 6.58
C ALA A 22 0.82 2.66 7.36
N LEU A 23 1.91 2.99 6.66
CA LEU A 23 3.23 3.18 7.28
C LEU A 23 3.24 4.41 8.19
N ASN A 24 2.61 5.51 7.79
CA ASN A 24 2.45 6.70 8.63
C ASN A 24 1.67 6.38 9.90
N PHE A 25 0.56 5.65 9.78
CA PHE A 25 -0.20 5.22 10.96
C PHE A 25 0.64 4.32 11.89
N ALA A 26 1.39 3.37 11.34
CA ALA A 26 2.29 2.53 12.13
C ALA A 26 3.34 3.38 12.87
N TYR A 27 3.98 4.31 12.16
CA TYR A 27 4.97 5.23 12.71
C TYR A 27 4.42 6.09 13.84
N LEU A 28 3.24 6.68 13.66
CA LEU A 28 2.55 7.50 14.67
C LEU A 28 2.10 6.71 15.90
N ASN A 29 2.08 5.37 15.82
CA ASN A 29 1.75 4.47 16.93
C ASN A 29 2.99 3.74 17.47
N ASP A 30 4.18 4.34 17.30
CA ASP A 30 5.49 3.82 17.74
C ASP A 30 5.79 2.39 17.28
N LYS A 31 5.22 1.96 16.14
CA LYS A 31 5.53 0.67 15.53
C LYS A 31 6.80 0.79 14.71
N LYS A 32 7.74 -0.11 14.95
CA LYS A 32 8.99 -0.14 14.17
C LYS A 32 8.74 -0.85 12.85
N LEU A 33 9.33 -0.31 11.79
CA LEU A 33 9.31 -0.96 10.48
C LEU A 33 9.91 -2.38 10.53
N SER A 34 10.90 -2.61 11.40
CA SER A 34 11.50 -3.93 11.65
C SER A 34 10.50 -5.00 12.10
N ASP A 35 9.36 -4.59 12.67
CA ASP A 35 8.36 -5.49 13.24
C ASP A 35 7.32 -5.92 12.19
N ILE A 36 7.41 -5.39 10.96
CA ILE A 36 6.53 -5.79 9.88
C ILE A 36 6.97 -7.15 9.35
N GLU A 37 6.10 -8.14 9.43
CA GLU A 37 6.38 -9.50 8.92
C GLU A 37 5.80 -9.74 7.52
N ARG A 38 4.75 -9.00 7.17
CA ARG A 38 3.99 -9.18 5.93
C ARG A 38 3.29 -7.89 5.53
N ILE A 39 3.24 -7.63 4.23
CA ILE A 39 2.45 -6.55 3.64
C ILE A 39 1.47 -7.17 2.64
N VAL A 40 0.21 -6.74 2.69
CA VAL A 40 -0.81 -7.12 1.72
C VAL A 40 -1.38 -5.85 1.10
N MET A 41 -1.31 -5.75 -0.22
CA MET A 41 -1.89 -4.66 -0.98
C MET A 41 -3.03 -5.21 -1.83
N ALA A 42 -4.21 -4.62 -1.68
CA ALA A 42 -5.37 -4.96 -2.49
C ALA A 42 -5.77 -3.75 -3.34
N GLU A 43 -5.79 -3.93 -4.65
CA GLU A 43 -6.22 -2.90 -5.61
C GLU A 43 -7.19 -3.51 -6.64
N LYS A 44 -8.02 -2.66 -7.24
CA LYS A 44 -8.86 -3.07 -8.37
C LYS A 44 -8.03 -3.06 -9.65
N ALA A 45 -8.38 -3.91 -10.61
CA ALA A 45 -7.80 -3.92 -11.95
C ALA A 45 -8.24 -2.67 -12.76
N LEU A 46 -7.71 -1.49 -12.41
CA LEU A 46 -7.99 -0.22 -13.08
C LEU A 46 -6.75 0.32 -13.80
N LYS A 47 -6.91 1.43 -14.54
CA LYS A 47 -5.79 2.10 -15.24
C LYS A 47 -4.69 2.59 -14.28
N LEU A 48 -5.06 2.98 -13.07
CA LEU A 48 -4.12 3.39 -12.03
C LEU A 48 -3.80 2.18 -11.14
N SER A 49 -2.51 1.86 -11.03
CA SER A 49 -1.98 0.85 -10.10
C SER A 49 -0.90 1.48 -9.23
N HIS A 50 -0.92 1.16 -7.94
CA HIS A 50 0.11 1.61 -7.00
C HIS A 50 1.19 0.55 -6.76
N LYS A 51 1.11 -0.60 -7.46
CA LYS A 51 2.01 -1.74 -7.29
C LYS A 51 3.48 -1.35 -7.45
N THR A 52 3.84 -0.77 -8.60
CA THR A 52 5.24 -0.44 -8.90
C THR A 52 5.81 0.56 -7.90
N MET A 53 5.05 1.60 -7.56
CA MET A 53 5.48 2.57 -6.54
C MET A 53 5.70 1.92 -5.17
N ALA A 54 4.83 0.99 -4.79
CA ALA A 54 4.99 0.24 -3.55
C ALA A 54 6.23 -0.67 -3.59
N GLU A 55 6.45 -1.40 -4.68
CA GLU A 55 7.64 -2.24 -4.84
C GLU A 55 8.94 -1.42 -4.73
N THR A 56 9.01 -0.26 -5.40
CA THR A 56 10.16 0.65 -5.31
C THR A 56 10.36 1.21 -3.90
N LEU A 57 9.29 1.58 -3.21
CA LEU A 57 9.39 2.08 -1.83
C LEU A 57 9.91 0.98 -0.91
N LEU A 58 9.33 -0.21 -0.98
CA LEU A 58 9.67 -1.35 -0.12
C LEU A 58 11.10 -1.84 -0.35
N SER A 59 11.60 -1.81 -1.58
CA SER A 59 13.00 -2.12 -1.88
C SER A 59 13.96 -1.06 -1.31
N THR A 60 13.56 0.22 -1.32
CA THR A 60 14.38 1.31 -0.79
C THR A 60 14.51 1.26 0.73
N ILE A 61 13.43 0.92 1.45
CA ILE A 61 13.42 0.86 2.92
C ILE A 61 13.92 -0.49 3.48
N ASN A 62 14.66 -1.25 2.66
CA ASN A 62 15.29 -2.54 2.98
C ASN A 62 14.32 -3.61 3.50
N PHE A 63 13.11 -3.69 2.93
CA PHE A 63 12.18 -4.79 3.18
C PHE A 63 12.48 -6.03 2.35
N SER A 64 13.76 -6.32 2.15
CA SER A 64 14.29 -7.42 1.35
C SER A 64 13.83 -8.82 1.81
N ARG A 65 13.33 -8.93 3.04
CA ARG A 65 12.84 -10.18 3.65
C ARG A 65 11.33 -10.25 3.86
N ILE A 66 10.59 -9.16 3.64
CA ILE A 66 9.15 -9.14 3.91
C ILE A 66 8.40 -9.76 2.74
N ARG A 67 7.46 -10.65 3.05
CA ARG A 67 6.52 -11.15 2.05
C ARG A 67 5.49 -10.08 1.73
N VAL A 68 5.49 -9.65 0.47
CA VAL A 68 4.51 -8.72 -0.08
C VAL A 68 3.54 -9.49 -0.97
N LEU A 69 2.25 -9.39 -0.69
CA LEU A 69 1.20 -10.01 -1.50
C LEU A 69 0.36 -8.92 -2.16
N PHE A 70 0.32 -8.93 -3.49
CA PHE A 70 -0.56 -8.06 -4.28
C PHE A 70 -1.80 -8.84 -4.71
N LEU A 71 -2.96 -8.36 -4.26
CA LEU A 71 -4.26 -8.89 -4.60
C LEU A 71 -4.92 -7.96 -5.62
N CYS A 72 -4.99 -8.41 -6.87
CA CYS A 72 -5.78 -7.74 -7.89
C CYS A 72 -7.22 -8.22 -7.82
N LYS A 73 -8.14 -7.32 -7.48
CA LYS A 73 -9.58 -7.60 -7.48
C LYS A 73 -10.16 -7.24 -8.84
N TYR A 74 -10.72 -8.24 -9.53
CA TYR A 74 -11.56 -8.01 -10.68
C TYR A 74 -12.96 -7.60 -10.21
N GLU A 75 -13.54 -6.58 -10.83
CA GLU A 75 -14.94 -6.24 -10.62
C GLU A 75 -15.77 -7.33 -11.32
N THR A 76 -16.26 -8.32 -10.58
CA THR A 76 -17.31 -9.21 -11.10
C THR A 76 -18.55 -8.33 -11.28
N ARG A 77 -18.81 -7.87 -12.50
CA ARG A 77 -20.10 -7.22 -12.81
C ARG A 77 -21.18 -8.28 -12.60
N VAL A 78 -21.86 -8.21 -11.46
CA VAL A 78 -23.20 -8.76 -11.32
C VAL A 78 -24.14 -7.64 -11.73
N GLN A 79 -24.49 -7.66 -13.02
CA GLN A 79 -25.66 -7.08 -13.72
C GLN A 79 -25.28 -6.72 -15.15
#